data_AF-A0AAN1HW90-F1
#
_entry.id   AF-A0AAN1HW90-F1
#
_cell.length_a   1.000
_cell.length_b   1.000
_cell.length_c   1.000
_cell.angle_alpha   90.00
_cell.angle_beta   90.00
_cell.angle_gamma   90.00
#
_symmetry.space_group_name_H-M   'P 1'
#
loop_
_entity.id
_entity.type
_entity.pdbx_description
1 polymer ?
#
loop_
_entity_poly.entity_id
_entity_poly.type
_entity_poly.pdbx_seq_one_letter_code
_entity_poly.pdbx_strand_id
1 'polypeptide(L)'
;MRGRAHPPIVVRMSETPVKQQSTAAFYGQAIASFGVAMAATAIGIFQLSADAWVRGFLAISVLYLVTSAFTLAKVIRDRQEAGQIVSRVDQARVEKLLAGHDPFEKL
;
A
#
# COMPACT_ATOMS: atom_id res chain seq x y z
N MET A 1 -30.17 -19.25 -43.88
CA MET A 1 -29.90 -17.80 -43.75
C MET A 1 -30.02 -17.40 -42.28
N ARG A 2 -28.99 -16.71 -41.75
CA ARG A 2 -28.93 -15.99 -40.46
C ARG A 2 -29.21 -16.83 -39.19
N GLY A 3 -28.26 -17.10 -38.31
CA GLY A 3 -27.19 -16.23 -37.85
C GLY A 3 -27.67 -15.39 -36.68
N ARG A 4 -27.27 -15.76 -35.47
CA ARG A 4 -26.81 -14.88 -34.37
C ARG A 4 -26.67 -15.69 -33.07
N ALA A 5 -25.51 -16.32 -32.88
CA ALA A 5 -25.00 -16.54 -31.53
C ALA A 5 -24.46 -15.18 -31.05
N HIS A 6 -25.14 -14.56 -30.10
CA HIS A 6 -24.63 -13.37 -29.42
C HIS A 6 -23.59 -13.84 -28.40
N PRO A 7 -22.31 -13.44 -28.50
CA PRO A 7 -21.34 -13.79 -27.47
C PRO A 7 -21.72 -13.08 -26.16
N PRO A 8 -21.52 -13.73 -24.99
CA PRO A 8 -21.72 -13.06 -23.71
C PRO A 8 -20.75 -11.87 -23.63
N ILE A 9 -21.30 -10.66 -23.44
CA ILE A 9 -20.53 -9.47 -23.13
C ILE A 9 -19.94 -9.67 -21.74
N VAL A 10 -18.70 -10.16 -21.68
CA VAL A 10 -17.91 -10.19 -20.45
C VAL A 10 -17.54 -8.74 -20.16
N VAL A 11 -18.36 -8.08 -19.33
CA VAL A 11 -18.10 -6.73 -18.82
C VAL A 11 -16.84 -6.80 -17.96
N ARG A 12 -15.71 -6.33 -18.51
CA ARG A 12 -14.47 -6.14 -17.75
C ARG A 12 -14.74 -5.10 -16.68
N MET A 13 -14.79 -5.51 -15.41
CA MET A 13 -14.79 -4.58 -14.29
C MET A 13 -13.45 -3.83 -14.29
N SER A 14 -13.50 -2.62 -14.83
CA SER A 14 -12.45 -1.63 -14.66
C SER A 14 -12.45 -1.22 -13.18
N GLU A 15 -11.67 -1.91 -12.35
CA GLU A 15 -11.32 -1.38 -11.04
C GLU A 15 -10.54 -0.09 -11.28
N THR A 16 -11.23 1.04 -11.24
CA THR A 16 -10.59 2.35 -11.19
C THR A 16 -9.72 2.36 -9.93
N PRO A 17 -8.38 2.45 -10.05
CA PRO A 17 -7.54 2.54 -8.88
C PRO A 17 -7.86 3.89 -8.24
N VAL A 18 -8.54 3.86 -7.10
CA VAL A 18 -8.74 5.05 -6.26
C VAL A 18 -7.35 5.51 -5.86
N LYS A 19 -6.81 6.48 -6.59
CA LYS A 19 -5.50 7.08 -6.31
C LYS A 19 -5.67 7.94 -5.07
N GLN A 20 -5.58 7.32 -3.90
CA GLN A 20 -5.76 7.96 -2.62
C GLN A 20 -4.53 8.83 -2.32
N GLN A 21 -4.51 10.03 -2.91
CA GLN A 21 -3.48 11.03 -2.64
C GLN A 21 -3.80 11.71 -1.32
N SER A 22 -3.18 11.24 -0.25
CA SER A 22 -3.13 11.98 1.01
C SER A 22 -2.46 13.33 0.75
N THR A 23 -3.19 14.42 0.99
CA THR A 23 -2.64 15.79 0.86
C THR A 23 -1.46 15.96 1.82
N ALA A 24 -0.43 16.72 1.43
CA ALA A 24 0.78 16.94 2.23
C ALA A 24 0.48 17.40 3.68
N ALA A 25 -0.64 18.10 3.89
CA ALA A 25 -1.12 18.49 5.21
C ALA A 25 -1.46 17.29 6.13
N PHE A 26 -2.14 16.26 5.61
CA PHE A 26 -2.47 15.06 6.38
C PHE A 26 -1.23 14.23 6.73
N TYR A 27 -0.23 14.22 5.84
CA TYR A 27 1.05 13.59 6.11
C TYR A 27 1.81 14.29 7.25
N GLY A 28 1.88 15.63 7.22
CA GLY A 28 2.48 16.41 8.29
C GLY A 28 1.78 16.21 9.64
N GLN A 29 0.43 16.20 9.65
CA GLN A 29 -0.35 15.90 10.85
C GLN A 29 -0.05 14.50 11.41
N ALA A 30 0.06 13.49 10.54
CA ALA A 30 0.37 12.13 10.98
C ALA A 30 1.73 12.07 11.69
N ILE A 31 2.77 12.70 11.13
CA ILE A 31 4.10 12.77 11.76
C ILE A 31 4.03 13.51 13.09
N ALA A 32 3.33 14.65 13.15
CA ALA A 32 3.19 15.43 14.37
C ALA A 32 2.47 14.62 15.46
N SER A 33 1.35 13.96 15.13
CA SER A 33 0.60 13.14 16.06
C SER A 33 1.41 11.95 16.59
N PHE A 34 2.19 11.31 15.73
CA PHE A 34 3.10 10.25 16.11
C PHE A 34 4.19 10.75 17.07
N GLY A 35 4.79 11.92 16.78
CA GLY A 35 5.78 12.55 17.66
C GLY A 35 5.20 12.87 19.05
N VAL A 36 3.99 13.42 19.11
CA VAL A 36 3.30 13.70 20.38
C VAL A 36 3.01 12.41 21.15
N ALA A 37 2.53 11.37 20.49
CA ALA A 37 2.26 10.08 21.12
C ALA A 37 3.55 9.40 21.66
N MET A 38 4.64 9.48 20.90
CA MET A 38 5.96 9.00 21.32
C MET A 38 6.47 9.75 22.55
N ALA A 39 6.36 11.08 22.55
CA ALA A 39 6.76 11.91 23.69
C ALA A 39 5.90 11.61 24.94
N ALA A 40 4.58 11.51 24.79
CA ALA A 40 3.67 11.15 25.88
C ALA A 40 4.00 9.77 26.47
N THR A 41 4.32 8.79 25.63
CA THR A 41 4.74 7.45 26.07
C THR A 41 6.05 7.51 26.85
N ALA A 42 7.05 8.25 26.34
CA ALA A 42 8.32 8.44 27.03
C ALA A 42 8.12 9.11 28.40
N ILE A 43 7.34 10.19 28.47
CA ILE A 43 6.98 10.86 29.73
C ILE A 43 6.27 9.90 30.68
N GLY A 44 5.36 9.06 30.18
CA GLY A 44 4.69 8.03 30.98
C GLY A 44 5.69 7.06 31.61
N ILE A 45 6.69 6.60 30.86
CA ILE A 45 7.77 5.75 31.38
C ILE A 45 8.61 6.52 32.42
N PHE A 46 8.88 7.81 32.20
CA PHE A 46 9.60 8.70 33.13
C PHE A 46 8.80 9.14 34.37
N GLN A 47 7.49 9.00 34.38
CA GLN A 47 6.64 9.23 35.55
C GLN A 47 6.30 7.93 36.28
N LEU A 48 6.49 6.78 35.62
CA LEU A 48 6.22 5.48 36.22
C LEU A 48 7.13 5.22 37.42
N SER A 49 6.52 5.01 38.59
CA SER A 49 7.19 4.59 39.81
C SER A 49 7.57 3.11 39.73
N ALA A 50 8.59 2.81 38.94
CA ALA A 50 9.16 1.47 38.76
C ALA A 50 10.70 1.54 38.83
N ASP A 51 11.33 0.38 39.03
CA ASP A 51 12.79 0.29 39.02
C ASP A 51 13.38 0.73 37.68
N ALA A 52 14.57 1.32 37.73
CA ALA A 52 15.28 1.83 36.55
C ALA A 52 15.44 0.75 35.46
N TRP A 53 15.64 -0.51 35.86
CA TRP A 53 15.72 -1.64 34.95
C TRP A 53 14.43 -1.85 34.15
N VAL A 54 13.27 -1.84 34.83
CA VAL A 54 11.95 -2.01 34.19
C VAL A 54 11.68 -0.88 33.20
N ARG A 55 12.03 0.36 33.58
CA ARG A 55 11.89 1.53 32.73
C ARG A 55 12.77 1.43 31.48
N GLY A 56 14.01 0.97 31.64
CA GLY A 56 14.93 0.70 30.53
C GLY A 56 14.40 -0.38 29.58
N PHE A 57 13.89 -1.48 30.12
CA PHE A 57 13.26 -2.54 29.32
C PHE A 57 12.07 -2.02 28.52
N LEU A 58 11.17 -1.25 29.14
CA LEU A 58 10.02 -0.65 28.46
C LEU A 58 10.45 0.34 27.37
N ALA A 59 11.44 1.19 27.65
CA ALA A 59 11.96 2.14 26.66
C ALA A 59 12.51 1.43 25.42
N ILE A 60 13.37 0.42 25.61
CA ILE A 60 13.93 -0.36 24.49
C ILE A 60 12.83 -1.13 23.76
N SER A 61 11.89 -1.74 24.49
CA SER A 61 10.77 -2.48 23.89
C SER A 61 9.91 -1.58 23.00
N VAL A 62 9.55 -0.38 23.44
CA VAL A 62 8.79 0.59 22.65
C VAL A 62 9.57 1.01 21.41
N LEU A 63 10.85 1.36 21.55
CA LEU A 63 11.70 1.77 20.42
C LEU A 63 11.82 0.67 19.37
N TYR A 64 12.06 -0.57 19.80
CA TYR A 64 12.17 -1.72 18.90
C TYR A 64 10.83 -2.03 18.21
N LEU A 65 9.72 -2.04 18.97
CA LEU A 65 8.39 -2.30 18.44
C LEU A 65 8.00 -1.28 17.37
N VAL A 66 8.23 0.01 17.63
CA VAL A 66 7.98 1.11 16.68
C VAL A 66 8.82 0.95 15.41
N THR A 67 10.11 0.64 15.57
CA THR A 67 11.02 0.43 14.44
C THR A 67 10.58 -0.76 13.58
N SER A 68 10.19 -1.86 14.21
CA SER A 68 9.68 -3.06 13.54
C SER A 68 8.35 -2.77 12.82
N ALA A 69 7.43 -2.05 13.46
CA ALA A 69 6.16 -1.66 12.85
C ALA A 69 6.36 -0.81 11.58
N PHE A 70 7.28 0.16 11.60
CA PHE A 70 7.59 0.94 10.40
C PHE A 70 8.27 0.12 9.31
N THR A 71 9.15 -0.81 9.67
CA THR A 71 9.77 -1.74 8.72
C THR A 71 8.71 -2.62 8.06
N LEU A 72 7.80 -3.18 8.85
CA LEU A 72 6.68 -3.98 8.35
C LEU A 72 5.76 -3.16 7.44
N ALA A 73 5.44 -1.92 7.82
CA ALA A 73 4.64 -1.02 7.00
C ALA A 73 5.31 -0.73 5.64
N LYS A 74 6.64 -0.52 5.62
CA LYS A 74 7.40 -0.37 4.37
C LYS A 74 7.31 -1.65 3.54
N VAL A 75 7.60 -2.81 4.11
CA VAL A 75 7.54 -4.09 3.38
C VAL A 75 6.14 -4.33 2.77
N ILE A 76 5.06 -4.04 3.50
CA ILE A 76 3.69 -4.18 2.98
C ILE A 76 3.47 -3.22 1.80
N ARG A 77 3.87 -1.95 1.95
CA ARG A 77 3.74 -0.93 0.90
C ARG A 77 4.56 -1.31 -0.35
N ASP A 78 5.81 -1.71 -0.17
CA ASP A 78 6.70 -2.12 -1.26
C ASP A 78 6.12 -3.31 -2.03
N ARG A 79 5.47 -4.26 -1.34
CA ARG A 79 4.75 -5.38 -1.98
C ARG A 79 3.51 -4.93 -2.76
N GLN A 80 2.75 -3.95 -2.25
CA GLN A 80 1.61 -3.38 -2.96
C GLN A 80 2.05 -2.64 -4.23
N GLU A 81 3.11 -1.84 -4.14
CA GLU A 81 3.68 -1.09 -5.27
C GLU A 81 4.24 -2.06 -6.34
N ALA A 82 4.97 -3.10 -5.95
CA ALA A 82 5.48 -4.12 -6.87
C ALA A 82 4.34 -4.83 -7.64
N GLY A 83 3.26 -5.21 -6.95
CA GLY A 83 2.09 -5.85 -7.60
C GLY A 83 1.39 -4.93 -8.62
N GLN A 84 1.26 -3.64 -8.31
CA GLN A 84 0.68 -2.67 -9.23
C GLN A 84 1.55 -2.45 -10.49
N ILE A 85 2.87 -2.46 -10.35
CA ILE A 85 3.80 -2.29 -11.49
C ILE A 85 3.72 -3.48 -12.43
N VAL A 86 3.76 -4.71 -11.90
CA VAL A 86 3.66 -5.94 -12.71
C VAL A 86 2.38 -5.97 -13.53
N SER A 87 1.23 -5.64 -12.93
CA SER A 87 -0.06 -5.59 -13.63
C SER A 87 -0.08 -4.61 -14.80
N ARG A 88 0.57 -3.44 -14.65
CA ARG A 88 0.67 -2.44 -15.74
C ARG A 88 1.53 -2.93 -16.90
N VAL A 89 2.63 -3.61 -16.61
CA VAL A 89 3.53 -4.18 -17.63
C VAL A 89 2.84 -5.30 -18.39
N ASP A 90 2.13 -6.18 -17.69
CA ASP A 90 1.36 -7.26 -18.33
C ASP A 90 0.25 -6.71 -19.22
N GLN A 91 -0.48 -5.68 -18.76
CA GLN A 91 -1.48 -5.00 -19.59
C GLN A 91 -0.87 -4.41 -20.86
N ALA A 92 0.23 -3.67 -20.76
CA ALA A 92 0.91 -3.10 -21.92
C ALA A 92 1.46 -4.18 -22.87
N ARG A 93 1.92 -5.32 -22.33
CA ARG A 93 2.41 -6.44 -23.14
C ARG A 93 1.27 -7.17 -23.85
N VAL A 94 0.14 -7.39 -23.18
CA VAL A 94 -1.07 -7.96 -23.76
C VAL A 94 -1.63 -7.03 -24.85
N GLU A 95 -1.65 -5.72 -24.60
CA GLU A 95 -2.07 -4.72 -25.60
C GLU A 95 -1.19 -4.77 -26.85
N LYS A 96 0.14 -4.90 -26.71
CA LYS A 96 1.04 -5.09 -27.85
C LYS A 96 0.80 -6.41 -28.61
N LEU A 97 0.52 -7.50 -27.89
CA LEU A 97 0.22 -8.79 -28.54
C LEU A 97 -1.10 -8.73 -29.31
N LEU A 98 -2.13 -8.06 -28.76
CA LEU A 98 -3.40 -7.83 -29.44
C LEU A 98 -3.25 -6.88 -30.63
N ALA A 99 -2.48 -5.81 -30.51
CA ALA A 99 -2.23 -4.88 -31.61
C ALA A 99 -1.39 -5.51 -32.75
N GLY A 100 -0.50 -6.46 -32.43
CA GLY A 100 0.27 -7.22 -33.42
C GLY A 100 -0.48 -8.41 -34.03
N HIS A 101 -1.63 -8.79 -33.48
CA HIS A 101 -2.55 -9.77 -34.06
C HIS A 101 -3.82 -9.03 -34.45
N ASP A 102 -3.85 -8.45 -35.65
CA ASP A 102 -5.05 -7.82 -36.20
C ASP A 102 -5.84 -8.88 -37.01
N PRO A 103 -6.85 -9.56 -36.43
CA PRO A 103 -7.62 -10.59 -37.12
C PRO A 103 -8.52 -10.05 -38.24
N PHE A 104 -8.57 -8.73 -38.45
CA PHE A 104 -9.42 -8.06 -39.45
C PHE A 104 -8.67 -7.59 -40.70
N GLU A 105 -7.35 -7.77 -40.79
CA GLU A 105 -6.58 -7.39 -42.00
C GLU A 105 -6.81 -8.36 -43.18
N LYS A 106 -7.47 -9.51 -42.95
CA LYS A 106 -7.73 -10.55 -43.95
C LYS A 106 -9.20 -10.66 -44.39
N LEU A 107 -9.97 -9.59 -44.31
CA LEU A 107 -11.35 -9.53 -44.82
C LEU A 107 -11.54 -8.40 -45.82
#